data_AF-A0A6H1R431-F1
#
_entry.id   AF-A0A6H1R431-F1
#
_cell.length_a   1.000
_cell.length_b   1.000
_cell.length_c   1.000
_cell.angle_alpha   90.00
_cell.angle_beta   90.00
_cell.angle_gamma   90.00
#
_symmetry.space_group_name_H-M   'P 1'
#
loop_
_entity.id
_entity.type
_entity.pdbx_description
1 polymer ?
#
loop_
_entity_poly.entity_id
_entity_poly.type
_entity_poly.pdbx_seq_one_letter_code
_entity_poly.pdbx_strand_id
1 'polypeptide(L)'
;MILRAEFTTEPFEGEGEPPAHAVAARDCLRAAGLEPEFGPLGTSISGEREALLPALVAVLETVLDTGANRITLQVTVGDTDEDQV
;
A
#
# COMPACT_ATOMS: atom_id res chain seq x y z
N MET A 1 -9.66 -8.54 -12.63
CA MET A 1 -9.92 -7.09 -12.85
C MET A 1 -8.83 -6.32 -12.16
N ILE A 2 -8.34 -5.23 -12.74
CA ILE A 2 -7.26 -4.48 -12.14
C ILE A 2 -7.81 -3.51 -11.09
N LEU A 3 -7.20 -3.56 -9.92
CA LEU A 3 -7.42 -2.60 -8.85
C LEU A 3 -6.15 -1.77 -8.69
N ARG A 4 -6.32 -0.50 -8.37
CA ARG A 4 -5.27 0.37 -7.84
C ARG A 4 -5.58 0.69 -6.40
N ALA A 5 -4.59 0.58 -5.53
CA ALA A 5 -4.68 0.96 -4.14
C ALA A 5 -3.63 2.02 -3.83
N GLU A 6 -4.04 3.03 -3.08
CA GLU A 6 -3.19 4.12 -2.61
C GLU A 6 -3.45 4.33 -1.13
N PHE A 7 -2.40 4.31 -0.32
CA PHE A 7 -2.56 4.46 1.12
C PHE A 7 -1.39 5.14 1.82
N THR A 8 -1.70 5.70 2.97
CA THR A 8 -0.72 6.28 3.91
C THR A 8 -0.95 5.71 5.30
N THR A 9 0.13 5.62 6.08
CA THR A 9 0.12 5.20 7.48
C THR A 9 0.71 6.31 8.35
N GLU A 10 0.14 6.50 9.54
CA GLU A 10 0.54 7.54 10.50
C GLU A 10 0.86 6.91 11.86
N PRO A 11 1.75 7.51 12.68
CA PRO A 11 2.28 8.88 12.53
C PRO A 11 3.41 8.99 11.50
N PHE A 12 3.52 10.17 10.88
CA PHE A 12 4.63 10.56 10.02
C PHE A 12 5.33 11.78 10.63
N GLU A 13 6.64 11.68 10.88
CA GLU A 13 7.41 12.72 11.56
C GLU A 13 8.10 13.71 10.58
N GLY A 14 7.87 13.57 9.28
CA GLY A 14 8.43 14.47 8.26
C GLY A 14 9.66 13.88 7.58
N GLU A 15 10.75 14.64 7.51
CA GLU A 15 11.99 14.24 6.85
C GLU A 15 12.70 13.12 7.62
N GLY A 16 13.27 12.15 6.90
CA GLY A 16 14.10 11.10 7.48
C GLY A 16 13.79 9.72 6.94
N GLU A 17 14.13 8.71 7.75
CA GLU A 17 13.84 7.32 7.44
C GLU A 17 12.33 7.04 7.52
N PRO A 18 11.78 6.21 6.63
CA PRO A 18 10.38 5.84 6.69
C PRO A 18 10.07 5.13 8.03
N PRO A 19 8.92 5.43 8.66
CA PRO A 19 8.54 4.79 9.91
C PRO A 19 8.35 3.27 9.74
N ALA A 20 8.53 2.52 10.83
CA ALA A 20 8.48 1.06 10.81
C ALA A 20 7.17 0.51 10.21
N HIS A 21 6.03 1.15 10.50
CA HIS A 21 4.73 0.75 9.95
C HIS A 21 4.65 0.89 8.42
N ALA A 22 5.27 1.93 7.85
CA ALA A 22 5.28 2.16 6.40
C ALA A 22 6.19 1.15 5.70
N VAL A 23 7.34 0.84 6.30
CA VAL A 23 8.24 -0.21 5.82
C VAL A 23 7.55 -1.58 5.88
N ALA A 24 6.86 -1.87 6.97
CA ALA A 24 6.15 -3.13 7.15
C ALA A 24 5.00 -3.30 6.13
N ALA A 25 4.28 -2.22 5.79
CA ALA A 25 3.27 -2.24 4.74
C ALA A 25 3.87 -2.64 3.38
N ARG A 26 4.98 -2.00 2.98
CA ARG A 26 5.71 -2.31 1.74
C ARG A 26 6.17 -3.76 1.71
N ASP A 27 6.76 -4.23 2.81
CA ASP A 27 7.31 -5.58 2.88
C ASP A 27 6.21 -6.65 2.89
N CYS A 28 5.06 -6.35 3.49
CA CYS A 28 3.86 -7.20 3.41
C CYS A 28 3.37 -7.35 1.96
N LEU A 29 3.32 -6.28 1.19
CA LEU A 29 2.94 -6.33 -0.23
C LEU A 29 3.97 -7.14 -1.06
N ARG A 30 5.27 -6.94 -0.80
CA ARG A 30 6.34 -7.71 -1.45
C ARG A 30 6.29 -9.20 -1.12
N ALA A 31 5.97 -9.55 0.12
CA ALA A 31 5.77 -10.95 0.52
C ALA A 31 4.58 -11.61 -0.21
N ALA A 32 3.59 -10.82 -0.64
CA ALA A 32 2.49 -11.27 -1.48
C ALA A 32 2.84 -11.33 -2.99
N GLY A 33 4.09 -11.04 -3.36
CA GLY A 33 4.55 -11.03 -4.75
C GLY A 33 4.16 -9.78 -5.54
N LEU A 34 3.76 -8.70 -4.86
CA LEU A 34 3.43 -7.41 -5.46
C LEU A 34 4.62 -6.45 -5.34
N GLU A 35 4.82 -5.57 -6.31
CA GLU A 35 5.88 -4.56 -6.24
C GLU A 35 5.27 -3.16 -6.11
N PRO A 36 5.07 -2.66 -4.87
CA PRO A 36 4.47 -1.35 -4.66
C PRO A 36 5.44 -0.21 -4.92
N GLU A 37 4.91 0.91 -5.40
CA GLU A 37 5.61 2.19 -5.39
C GLU A 37 5.56 2.76 -3.97
N PHE A 38 6.72 2.81 -3.31
CA PHE A 38 6.86 3.29 -1.95
C PHE A 38 7.54 4.66 -1.94
N GLY A 39 6.79 5.72 -1.64
CA GLY A 39 7.25 7.11 -1.76
C GLY A 39 6.87 8.00 -0.57
N PRO A 40 7.29 9.29 -0.60
CA PRO A 40 7.07 10.24 0.48
C PRO A 40 5.60 10.62 0.68
N LEU A 41 4.76 10.40 -0.34
CA LEU A 41 3.32 10.69 -0.30
C LEU A 41 2.47 9.47 0.04
N GLY A 42 3.09 8.32 0.32
CA GLY A 42 2.41 7.07 0.61
C GLY A 42 2.89 5.91 -0.26
N THR A 43 2.08 4.85 -0.25
CA THR A 43 2.31 3.64 -1.04
C THR A 43 1.21 3.50 -2.08
N SER A 44 1.57 3.24 -3.33
CA SER A 44 0.64 2.89 -4.40
C SER A 44 0.97 1.52 -5.00
N ILE A 45 -0.06 0.79 -5.42
CA ILE A 45 0.08 -0.51 -6.08
C ILE A 45 -1.11 -0.77 -6.99
N SER A 46 -0.85 -1.34 -8.17
CA SER A 46 -1.88 -1.89 -9.04
C SER A 46 -1.71 -3.39 -9.19
N GLY A 47 -2.81 -4.13 -9.29
CA GLY A 47 -2.76 -5.57 -9.49
C GLY A 47 -4.14 -6.21 -9.66
N GLU A 48 -4.15 -7.50 -10.00
CA GLU A 48 -5.39 -8.27 -10.07
C GLU A 48 -6.09 -8.29 -8.71
N ARG A 49 -7.42 -8.11 -8.72
CA ARG A 49 -8.27 -8.13 -7.53
C ARG A 49 -7.95 -9.29 -6.59
N GLU A 50 -7.79 -10.49 -7.15
CA GLU A 50 -7.58 -11.74 -6.43
C GLU A 50 -6.24 -11.77 -5.68
N ALA A 51 -5.24 -11.02 -6.15
CA ALA A 51 -3.95 -10.86 -5.49
C ALA A 51 -3.93 -9.65 -4.54
N LEU A 52 -4.52 -8.52 -4.98
CA LEU A 52 -4.39 -7.26 -4.24
C LEU A 52 -5.25 -7.22 -2.97
N LEU A 53 -6.50 -7.68 -3.01
CA LEU A 53 -7.38 -7.58 -1.84
C LEU A 53 -6.87 -8.37 -0.62
N PRO A 54 -6.43 -9.64 -0.74
CA PRO A 54 -5.85 -10.35 0.40
C PRO A 54 -4.60 -9.66 0.95
N ALA A 55 -3.76 -9.10 0.08
CA ALA A 55 -2.56 -8.38 0.49
C ALA A 55 -2.89 -7.10 1.27
N LEU A 56 -3.92 -6.35 0.85
CA LEU A 56 -4.38 -5.16 1.57
C LEU A 56 -4.95 -5.49 2.96
N VAL A 57 -5.63 -6.63 3.13
CA VAL A 57 -6.07 -7.08 4.47
C VAL A 57 -4.87 -7.34 5.38
N ALA A 58 -3.86 -8.05 4.88
CA ALA A 58 -2.63 -8.31 5.64
C ALA A 58 -1.88 -7.01 5.98
N VAL A 59 -1.88 -6.03 5.08
CA VAL A 59 -1.32 -4.69 5.34
C VAL A 59 -2.08 -4.02 6.49
N LEU A 60 -3.42 -3.98 6.46
CA LEU A 60 -4.23 -3.34 7.50
C LEU A 60 -3.92 -3.90 8.90
N GLU A 61 -3.77 -5.22 9.03
CA GLU A 61 -3.38 -5.88 10.28
C GLU A 61 -1.93 -5.51 10.66
N THR A 62 -0.99 -5.69 9.73
CA THR A 62 0.45 -5.50 9.97
C THR A 62 0.79 -4.08 10.40
N VAL A 63 0.21 -3.06 9.76
CA VAL A 63 0.58 -1.66 10.05
C VAL A 63 0.13 -1.25 11.44
N LEU A 64 -1.05 -1.69 11.88
CA LEU A 64 -1.58 -1.38 13.20
C LEU A 64 -0.76 -2.07 14.30
N ASP A 65 -0.31 -3.31 14.06
CA ASP A 65 0.56 -4.04 15.00
C ASP A 65 1.99 -3.47 15.05
N THR A 66 2.43 -2.75 14.02
CA THR A 66 3.77 -2.18 13.91
C THR A 66 3.84 -0.68 14.26
N GLY A 67 2.79 -0.17 14.89
CA GLY A 67 2.78 1.17 15.50
C GLY A 67 2.10 2.24 14.67
N ALA A 68 1.43 1.89 13.56
CA ALA A 68 0.49 2.83 12.95
C ALA A 68 -0.71 3.02 13.89
N ASN A 69 -1.10 4.26 14.12
CA ASN A 69 -2.35 4.59 14.82
C ASN A 69 -3.48 4.96 13.84
N ARG A 70 -3.14 5.13 12.56
CA ARG A 70 -4.07 5.45 11.50
C ARG A 70 -3.54 4.98 10.14
N ILE A 71 -4.46 4.52 9.32
CA ILE A 71 -4.25 4.24 7.90
C ILE A 71 -5.38 4.88 7.10
N THR A 72 -5.04 5.53 5.99
CA THR A 72 -6.03 6.00 4.99
C THR A 72 -5.81 5.20 3.72
N LEU A 73 -6.87 4.58 3.20
CA LEU A 73 -6.80 3.69 2.03
C LEU A 73 -7.85 4.10 0.99
N GLN A 74 -7.41 4.28 -0.24
CA GLN A 74 -8.24 4.41 -1.42
C GLN A 74 -8.04 3.18 -2.31
N VAL A 75 -9.14 2.64 -2.84
CA VAL A 75 -9.12 1.56 -3.83
C VAL A 75 -9.98 1.97 -5.01
N THR A 76 -9.41 1.97 -6.21
CA THR A 76 -10.09 2.29 -7.47
C THR A 76 -10.05 1.10 -8.42
N VAL A 77 -11.06 0.99 -9.27
CA VAL A 77 -11.08 0.03 -10.37
C VAL A 77 -10.46 0.71 -11.57
N GLY A 78 -9.41 0.12 -12.14
CA GLY A 78 -8.81 0.56 -13.39
C GLY A 78 -9.08 -0.45 -14.51
N ASP A 79 -9.04 0.02 -15.75
CA ASP A 79 -8.93 -0.85 -16.92
C ASP A 79 -7.44 -1.13 -17.20
N THR A 80 -7.12 -2.27 -17.82
CA THR A 80 -5.73 -2.68 -18.14
C THR A 80 -5.04 -1.74 -19.16
N ASP A 81 -5.70 -0.68 -19.63
CA ASP A 81 -5.33 0.14 -20.79
C ASP A 81 -5.05 1.64 -20.47
N GLU A 82 -4.90 2.05 -19.21
CA GLU A 82 -4.68 3.47 -18.86
C GLU A 82 -3.23 4.01 -19.02
N ASP A 83 -2.37 3.32 -19.77
CA ASP A 83 -1.01 3.79 -20.14
C ASP A 83 -0.89 4.27 -21.61
N GLN A 84 -2.00 4.72 -22.22
CA GLN A 84 -1.97 5.40 -23.53
C GLN A 84 -2.66 6.77 -23.50
N VAL A 85 -2.06 7.75 -22.83
CA VAL A 85 -2.22 9.19 -23.18
C VAL A 85 -0.90 9.92 -23.03
#